data_AF-A0A497LVM6-F1
#
_entry.id   AF-A0A497LVM6-F1
#
_cell.length_a   1.000
_cell.length_b   1.000
_cell.length_c   1.000
_cell.angle_alpha   90.00
_cell.angle_beta   90.00
_cell.angle_gamma   90.00
#
_symmetry.space_group_name_H-M   'P 1'
#
loop_
_entity.id
_entity.type
_entity.pdbx_description
1 polymer ?
#
loop_
_entity_poly.entity_id
_entity_poly.type
_entity_poly.pdbx_seq_one_letter_code
_entity_poly.pdbx_strand_id
1 'polypeptide(L)'
;MMTPGDEDLIEAELKGKTLLVYLYLLRSRRSTVGVREVQRALGFSSPSVAAYHLNKLRELGLVESVRGDYRLSRLVKVGVLRRFIAIRGLLLPRLLF
;
A
#
# COMPACT_ATOMS: atom_id res chain seq x y z
N MET A 1 8.88 -9.21 15.76
CA MET A 1 7.61 -9.97 15.73
C MET A 1 6.50 -8.94 15.76
N MET A 2 5.62 -8.90 14.77
CA MET A 2 4.48 -7.96 14.74
C MET A 2 3.48 -8.38 15.82
N THR A 3 3.06 -7.46 16.68
CA THR A 3 2.12 -7.70 17.77
C THR A 3 0.68 -7.54 17.29
N PRO A 4 -0.33 -8.09 17.99
CA PRO A 4 -1.73 -7.87 17.64
C PRO A 4 -2.10 -6.38 17.53
N GLY A 5 -1.54 -5.53 18.40
CA GLY A 5 -1.75 -4.07 18.34
C GLY A 5 -1.18 -3.40 17.08
N ASP A 6 -0.13 -3.97 16.49
CA ASP A 6 0.41 -3.48 15.21
C ASP A 6 -0.55 -3.81 14.05
N GLU A 7 -1.24 -4.96 14.09
CA GLU A 7 -2.25 -5.32 13.08
C GLU A 7 -3.44 -4.35 13.12
N ASP A 8 -3.94 -4.02 14.32
CA ASP A 8 -5.05 -3.08 14.52
C ASP A 8 -4.68 -1.66 14.06
N LEU A 9 -3.45 -1.21 14.33
CA LEU A 9 -2.96 0.09 13.88
C LEU A 9 -2.89 0.14 12.35
N ILE A 10 -2.36 -0.91 11.71
CA ILE A 10 -2.33 -1.00 10.25
C ILE A 10 -3.76 -0.98 9.70
N GLU A 11 -4.70 -1.68 10.35
CA GLU A 11 -6.10 -1.69 9.93
C GLU A 11 -6.76 -0.30 10.02
N ALA A 12 -6.44 0.47 11.05
CA ALA A 12 -6.95 1.83 11.20
C ALA A 12 -6.33 2.83 10.19
N GLU A 13 -5.06 2.65 9.85
CA GLU A 13 -4.27 3.62 9.06
C GLU A 13 -4.24 3.33 7.55
N LEU A 14 -4.43 2.07 7.14
CA LEU A 14 -4.43 1.63 5.75
C LEU A 14 -5.80 1.91 5.08
N LYS A 15 -6.03 3.19 4.76
CA LYS A 15 -7.27 3.66 4.12
C LYS A 15 -7.02 4.67 3.01
N GLY A 16 -8.04 4.93 2.20
CA GLY A 16 -8.01 5.96 1.14
C GLY A 16 -6.86 5.76 0.14
N LYS A 17 -6.15 6.85 -0.18
CA LYS A 17 -5.03 6.84 -1.14
C LYS A 17 -3.87 5.91 -0.70
N THR A 18 -3.63 5.75 0.60
CA THR A 18 -2.59 4.84 1.11
C THR A 18 -2.90 3.38 0.75
N LEU A 19 -4.16 2.97 0.90
CA LEU A 19 -4.62 1.64 0.49
C LEU A 19 -4.48 1.45 -1.03
N LEU A 20 -4.83 2.47 -1.84
CA LEU A 20 -4.68 2.41 -3.30
C LEU A 20 -3.22 2.20 -3.71
N VAL A 21 -2.28 2.92 -3.09
CA VAL A 21 -0.84 2.72 -3.33
C VAL A 21 -0.43 1.30 -2.96
N TYR A 22 -0.86 0.79 -1.81
CA TYR A 22 -0.51 -0.57 -1.40
C TYR A 22 -1.04 -1.65 -2.36
N LEU A 23 -2.29 -1.52 -2.80
CA LEU A 23 -2.88 -2.41 -3.81
C LEU A 23 -2.15 -2.33 -5.16
N TYR A 24 -1.70 -1.13 -5.56
CA TYR A 24 -0.85 -0.96 -6.74
C TYR A 24 0.44 -1.77 -6.63
N LEU A 25 1.14 -1.69 -5.49
CA LEU A 25 2.36 -2.48 -5.26
C LEU A 25 2.09 -3.99 -5.27
N LEU A 26 0.99 -4.46 -4.66
CA LEU A 26 0.59 -5.87 -4.66
C LEU A 26 0.33 -6.42 -6.06
N ARG A 27 -0.13 -5.58 -6.99
CA ARG A 27 -0.41 -5.96 -8.38
C ARG A 27 0.78 -5.75 -9.31
N SER A 28 1.77 -4.97 -8.89
CA SER A 28 2.94 -4.70 -9.72
C SER A 28 3.75 -5.97 -9.93
N ARG A 29 4.10 -6.26 -11.19
CA ARG A 29 5.03 -7.34 -11.54
C ARG A 29 6.49 -6.95 -11.30
N ARG A 30 6.76 -5.68 -10.97
CA ARG A 30 8.10 -5.15 -10.71
C ARG A 30 8.52 -5.48 -9.28
N SER A 31 9.82 -5.70 -9.08
CA SER A 31 10.39 -5.91 -7.75
C SER A 31 10.42 -4.65 -6.88
N THR A 32 10.42 -3.47 -7.51
CA THR A 32 10.38 -2.15 -6.86
C THR A 32 9.51 -1.21 -7.68
N VAL A 33 8.94 -0.18 -7.05
CA VAL A 33 8.17 0.88 -7.71
C VAL A 33 8.68 2.26 -7.27
N GLY A 34 8.77 3.18 -8.23
CA GLY A 34 9.23 4.54 -7.96
C GLY A 34 8.09 5.50 -7.61
N VAL A 35 8.42 6.63 -6.97
CA VAL A 35 7.45 7.68 -6.59
C VAL A 35 6.67 8.20 -7.81
N ARG A 36 7.38 8.57 -8.88
CA ARG A 36 6.75 9.12 -10.11
C ARG A 36 5.95 8.07 -10.87
N GLU A 37 6.31 6.80 -10.73
CA GLU A 37 5.54 5.70 -11.31
C GLU A 37 4.18 5.60 -10.63
N VAL A 38 4.15 5.53 -9.29
CA VAL A 38 2.92 5.50 -8.49
C VAL A 38 2.07 6.73 -8.76
N GLN A 39 2.68 7.92 -8.81
CA GLN A 39 1.97 9.16 -9.10
C GLN A 39 1.22 9.10 -10.43
N ARG A 40 1.89 8.67 -11.51
CA ARG A 40 1.28 8.59 -12.85
C ARG A 40 0.23 7.48 -12.92
N ALA A 41 0.54 6.31 -12.36
CA ALA A 41 -0.35 5.15 -12.40
C ALA A 41 -1.67 5.38 -11.65
N LEU A 42 -1.65 6.17 -10.57
CA LEU A 42 -2.81 6.43 -9.73
C LEU A 42 -3.41 7.83 -9.91
N GLY A 43 -2.93 8.60 -10.88
CA GLY A 43 -3.44 9.95 -11.17
C GLY A 43 -3.29 10.94 -10.01
N PHE A 44 -2.24 10.82 -9.19
CA PHE A 44 -2.02 11.74 -8.09
C PHE A 44 -1.56 13.11 -8.58
N SER A 45 -2.04 14.15 -7.90
CA SER A 45 -1.82 15.55 -8.27
C SER A 45 -0.35 15.98 -8.26
N SER A 46 0.50 15.31 -7.49
CA SER A 46 1.94 15.57 -7.49
C SER A 46 2.77 14.37 -7.04
N PRO A 47 4.06 14.29 -7.41
CA PRO A 47 4.98 13.27 -6.91
C PRO A 47 5.06 13.24 -5.38
N SER A 48 4.93 14.40 -4.73
CA SER A 48 4.96 14.51 -3.26
C SER A 48 3.79 13.79 -2.60
N VAL A 49 2.61 13.79 -3.23
CA VAL A 49 1.44 13.01 -2.72
C VAL A 49 1.74 11.52 -2.78
N ALA A 50 2.35 11.02 -3.85
CA ALA A 50 2.76 9.62 -3.94
C ALA A 50 3.83 9.28 -2.90
N ALA A 51 4.85 10.14 -2.75
CA ALA A 51 5.92 9.96 -1.78
C ALA A 51 5.38 9.91 -0.35
N TYR A 52 4.41 10.77 -0.01
CA TYR A 52 3.76 10.78 1.29
C TYR A 52 3.12 9.42 1.60
N HIS A 53 2.33 8.87 0.68
CA HIS A 53 1.67 7.57 0.89
C HIS A 53 2.66 6.40 0.92
N LEU A 54 3.71 6.43 0.09
CA LEU A 54 4.78 5.41 0.13
C LEU A 54 5.55 5.44 1.45
N ASN A 55 5.85 6.63 1.97
CA ASN A 55 6.48 6.78 3.28
C ASN A 55 5.57 6.30 4.41
N LYS A 56 4.28 6.60 4.35
CA LYS A 56 3.32 6.08 5.33
C LYS A 56 3.27 4.55 5.32
N LEU A 57 3.27 3.92 4.14
CA LEU A 57 3.35 2.45 4.04
C LEU A 57 4.66 1.91 4.62
N ARG A 58 5.76 2.64 4.49
CA ARG A 58 7.06 2.28 5.05
C ARG A 58 7.05 2.35 6.58
N GLU A 59 6.44 3.40 7.14
CA GLU A 59 6.24 3.57 8.59
C GLU A 59 5.36 2.46 9.18
N LEU A 60 4.34 2.03 8.43
CA LEU A 60 3.49 0.87 8.78
C LEU A 60 4.20 -0.48 8.56
N GLY A 61 5.45 -0.49 8.10
CA GLY A 61 6.22 -1.71 7.83
C GLY A 61 5.72 -2.54 6.65
N LEU A 62 4.82 -1.99 5.83
CA LEU A 62 4.20 -2.68 4.68
C LEU A 62 5.10 -2.68 3.44
N VAL A 63 5.99 -1.70 3.36
CA VAL A 63 6.97 -1.56 2.28
C VAL A 63 8.33 -1.19 2.86
N GLU A 64 9.37 -1.40 2.08
CA GLU A 64 10.73 -0.96 2.39
C GLU A 64 11.29 -0.15 1.22
N SER A 65 12.13 0.85 1.52
CA SER A 65 12.79 1.62 0.47
C SER A 65 14.10 0.96 0.03
N VAL A 66 14.29 0.88 -1.29
CA VAL A 66 15.49 0.34 -1.92
C VAL A 66 15.96 1.35 -2.97
N ARG A 67 17.05 2.06 -2.68
CA ARG A 67 17.66 3.04 -3.59
C ARG A 67 16.68 4.13 -4.10
N GLY A 68 15.75 4.55 -3.24
CA GLY A 68 14.74 5.57 -3.58
C GLY A 68 13.42 5.03 -4.14
N ASP A 69 13.39 3.76 -4.55
CA ASP A 69 12.16 3.05 -4.90
C ASP A 69 11.63 2.27 -3.68
N TYR A 70 10.46 1.65 -3.82
CA TYR A 70 9.76 0.94 -2.75
C TYR A 70 9.41 -0.48 -3.19
N ARG A 71 9.54 -1.44 -2.28
CA ARG A 71 9.07 -2.82 -2.49
C ARG A 71 8.25 -3.31 -1.31
N LEU A 72 7.36 -4.27 -1.55
CA LEU A 72 6.60 -4.92 -0.49
C LEU A 72 7.54 -5.60 0.50
N SER A 73 7.27 -5.41 1.79
CA SER A 73 7.96 -6.15 2.83
C SER A 73 7.44 -7.59 2.88
N ARG A 74 8.32 -8.56 3.13
CA ARG A 74 7.95 -9.99 3.21
C ARG A 74 7.17 -10.36 4.48
N LEU A 75 6.99 -9.42 5.41
CA LEU A 75 6.53 -9.64 6.78
C LEU A 75 5.03 -9.39 6.99
N VAL A 76 4.31 -8.84 6.02
CA VAL A 76 2.89 -8.56 6.19
C VAL A 76 2.10 -9.85 5.97
N LYS A 77 1.65 -10.47 7.06
CA LYS A 77 0.72 -11.58 7.01
C LYS A 77 -0.50 -11.16 6.19
N VAL A 78 -0.87 -12.02 5.25
CA VAL A 78 -2.07 -11.97 4.40
C VAL A 78 -3.39 -11.84 5.22
N GLY A 79 -3.33 -11.89 6.56
CA GLY A 79 -4.45 -11.69 7.47
C GLY A 79 -5.05 -10.28 7.46
N VAL A 80 -4.22 -9.24 7.38
CA VAL A 80 -4.69 -7.83 7.36
C VAL A 80 -5.53 -7.58 6.10
N LEU A 81 -5.02 -7.98 4.93
CA LEU A 81 -5.73 -7.80 3.65
C LEU A 81 -7.08 -8.53 3.61
N ARG A 82 -7.17 -9.73 4.21
CA ARG A 82 -8.40 -10.53 4.22
C ARG A 82 -9.55 -9.85 4.98
N ARG A 83 -9.28 -9.11 6.06
CA ARG A 83 -10.32 -8.38 6.80
C ARG A 83 -10.83 -7.16 6.03
N PHE A 84 -9.93 -6.41 5.41
CA PHE A 84 -10.30 -5.28 4.54
C PHE A 84 -11.14 -5.69 3.32
N ILE A 85 -10.86 -6.86 2.73
CA ILE A 85 -11.63 -7.39 1.59
C ILE A 85 -13.00 -7.94 2.05
N ALA A 86 -13.13 -8.40 3.30
CA ALA A 86 -14.35 -9.01 3.81
C ALA A 86 -15.37 -8.01 4.40
N ILE A 87 -14.92 -6.87 4.95
CA ILE A 87 -15.77 -5.99 5.78
C ILE A 87 -16.64 -5.00 4.96
N ARG A 88 -16.41 -4.86 3.66
CA ARG A 88 -17.36 -4.18 2.77
C ARG A 88 -17.58 -5.06 1.57
N GLY A 89 -18.82 -5.21 1.10
CA GLY A 89 -19.19 -5.85 -0.17
C GLY A 89 -18.60 -5.20 -1.44
N LEU A 90 -17.47 -4.53 -1.31
CA LEU A 90 -16.51 -4.15 -2.32
C LEU A 90 -15.60 -5.39 -2.50
N LEU A 91 -16.00 -6.39 -3.30
CA LEU A 91 -15.45 -6.58 -4.65
C LEU A 91 -14.11 -5.84 -4.82
N LEU A 92 -13.06 -6.43 -5.42
CA LEU A 92 -12.10 -5.61 -6.15
C LEU A 92 -12.89 -4.98 -7.32
N PRO A 93 -13.59 -3.84 -7.19
CA PRO A 93 -14.55 -3.45 -8.19
C PRO A 93 -13.74 -2.61 -9.13
N ARG A 94 -13.11 -3.26 -10.11
CA ARG A 94 -12.82 -2.64 -11.40
C ARG A 94 -12.39 -1.17 -11.28
N LEU A 95 -11.39 -0.86 -10.44
CA LEU A 95 -10.64 0.41 -10.51
C LEU A 95 -9.61 0.31 -11.65
N LEU A 96 -10.10 -0.25 -12.77
CA LEU A 96 -9.49 -0.32 -14.09
C LEU A 96 -10.36 0.56 -14.99
N PHE A 97 -10.31 1.87 -14.74
CA PHE A 97 -10.55 2.92 -15.73
C PHE A 97 -9.53 4.02 -15.47
#